data_AF-A0A7K8CSL1-F1
#
_entry.id   AF-A0A7K8CSL1-F1
#
_cell.length_a   1.000
_cell.length_b   1.000
_cell.length_c   1.000
_cell.angle_alpha   90.00
_cell.angle_beta   90.00
_cell.angle_gamma   90.00
#
_symmetry.space_group_name_H-M   'P 1'
#
loop_
_entity.id
_entity.type
_entity.pdbx_description
1 polymer ?
#
loop_
_entity_poly.entity_id
_entity_poly.type
_entity_poly.pdbx_seq_one_letter_code
_entity_poly.pdbx_strand_id
1 'polypeptide(L)'
;PLQVQLINDAYNAVVDAVLGAEAELAEGTEPCAAILATLKHIRIPIVSLDVPSGWAAEAGGSGGISPDVLVSLAAPKECARRFLGRHHFVAGRFLPYDVQRKFELNPPEYPGTECVVAL
;
A
#
# COMPACT_ATOMS: atom_id res chain seq x y z
N PRO A 1 16.52 -7.30 -15.13
CA PRO A 1 16.53 -8.76 -14.89
C PRO A 1 15.47 -9.46 -15.75
N LEU A 2 15.69 -10.71 -16.17
CA LEU A 2 14.74 -11.45 -17.02
C LEU A 2 13.33 -11.54 -16.39
N GLN A 3 13.28 -11.76 -15.07
CA GLN A 3 12.03 -11.82 -14.31
C GLN A 3 11.22 -10.52 -14.37
N VAL A 4 11.88 -9.35 -14.38
CA VAL A 4 11.22 -8.05 -14.50
C VAL A 4 10.55 -7.89 -15.86
N GLN A 5 11.20 -8.33 -16.95
CA GLN A 5 10.63 -8.30 -18.29
C GLN A 5 9.42 -9.22 -18.39
N LEU A 6 9.53 -10.45 -17.89
CA LEU A 6 8.41 -11.40 -17.87
C LEU A 6 7.19 -10.83 -17.16
N ILE A 7 7.38 -10.15 -16.02
CA ILE A 7 6.27 -9.51 -15.29
C ILE A 7 5.66 -8.38 -16.12
N ASN A 8 6.48 -7.50 -16.70
CA ASN A 8 6.00 -6.38 -17.50
C ASN A 8 5.23 -6.82 -18.76
N ASP A 9 5.62 -7.94 -19.36
CA ASP A 9 5.01 -8.44 -20.60
C ASP A 9 3.75 -9.27 -20.33
N ALA A 10 3.69 -9.96 -19.18
CA ALA A 10 2.60 -10.88 -18.85
C ALA A 10 1.44 -10.25 -18.07
N TYR A 11 1.68 -9.17 -17.33
CA TYR A 11 0.68 -8.57 -16.44
C TYR A 11 0.43 -7.11 -16.76
N ASN A 12 -0.79 -6.65 -16.51
CA ASN A 12 -1.14 -5.23 -16.69
C ASN A 12 -0.97 -4.40 -15.41
N ALA A 13 -0.91 -5.05 -14.25
CA ALA A 13 -0.66 -4.44 -12.95
C ALA A 13 -0.15 -5.51 -11.96
N VAL A 14 0.49 -5.07 -10.87
CA VAL A 14 0.91 -5.93 -9.76
C VAL A 14 0.27 -5.45 -8.47
N VAL A 15 -0.26 -6.39 -7.69
CA VAL A 15 -0.73 -6.11 -6.33
C VAL A 15 0.39 -6.41 -5.36
N ASP A 16 0.83 -5.39 -4.65
CA ASP A 16 1.74 -5.48 -3.54
C ASP A 16 0.96 -5.75 -2.24
N ALA A 17 1.05 -6.99 -1.78
CA ALA A 17 0.52 -7.49 -0.51
C ALA A 17 1.60 -8.31 0.24
N VAL A 18 2.88 -7.93 0.06
CA VAL A 18 4.03 -8.70 0.57
C VAL A 18 4.24 -8.42 2.06
N LEU A 19 4.24 -7.14 2.46
CA LEU A 19 4.49 -6.67 3.82
C LEU A 19 3.40 -5.67 4.24
N GLY A 20 2.89 -5.82 5.46
CA GLY A 20 1.93 -4.88 6.07
C GLY A 20 2.59 -3.94 7.07
N ALA A 21 1.78 -3.14 7.77
CA ALA A 21 2.25 -2.15 8.75
C ALA A 21 3.09 -2.74 9.91
N GLU A 22 2.93 -4.03 10.21
CA GLU A 22 3.62 -4.72 11.31
C GLU A 22 4.96 -5.36 10.89
N ALA A 23 5.38 -5.15 9.63
CA ALA A 23 6.44 -5.95 9.01
C ALA A 23 7.86 -5.41 9.20
N GLU A 24 8.12 -4.58 10.23
CA GLU A 24 9.44 -3.96 10.49
C GLU A 24 10.60 -4.97 10.56
N LEU A 25 10.32 -6.24 10.88
CA LEU A 25 11.31 -7.33 10.98
C LEU A 25 11.47 -8.17 9.69
N ALA A 26 10.55 -8.07 8.72
CA ALA A 26 10.47 -8.97 7.57
C ALA A 26 10.98 -8.36 6.25
N GLU A 27 11.29 -7.07 6.22
CA GLU A 27 11.75 -6.39 5.01
C GLU A 27 13.12 -6.89 4.50
N GLY A 28 14.03 -7.21 5.42
CA GLY A 28 15.40 -7.63 5.11
C GLY A 28 15.59 -9.13 4.93
N THR A 29 14.52 -9.93 5.04
CA THR A 29 14.61 -11.39 4.99
C THR A 29 14.16 -11.94 3.64
N GLU A 30 14.75 -13.06 3.23
CA GLU A 30 14.27 -13.81 2.07
C GLU A 30 12.94 -14.51 2.43
N PRO A 31 11.97 -14.57 1.49
CA PRO A 31 12.05 -14.16 0.08
C PRO A 31 11.68 -12.68 -0.17
N CYS A 32 11.29 -11.93 0.85
CA CYS A 32 10.76 -10.57 0.71
C CYS A 32 11.77 -9.60 0.08
N ALA A 33 13.04 -9.67 0.50
CA ALA A 33 14.09 -8.83 -0.05
C ALA A 33 14.26 -8.99 -1.58
N ALA A 34 14.34 -10.22 -2.08
CA ALA A 34 14.41 -10.51 -3.52
C ALA A 34 13.16 -10.06 -4.29
N ILE A 35 11.97 -10.22 -3.70
CA ILE A 35 10.71 -9.76 -4.30
C ILE A 35 10.73 -8.23 -4.44
N LEU A 36 11.07 -7.50 -3.38
CA LEU A 36 11.14 -6.03 -3.41
C LEU A 36 12.19 -5.50 -4.38
N ALA A 37 13.35 -6.16 -4.45
CA ALA A 37 14.36 -5.83 -5.45
C ALA A 37 13.83 -5.97 -6.89
N THR A 38 12.96 -6.97 -7.15
CA THR A 38 12.31 -7.15 -8.45
C THR A 38 11.24 -6.08 -8.70
N LEU A 39 10.37 -5.83 -7.73
CA LEU A 39 9.26 -4.89 -7.84
C LEU A 39 9.72 -3.42 -8.02
N LYS A 40 10.89 -3.04 -7.50
CA LYS A 40 11.47 -1.71 -7.74
C LYS A 40 11.78 -1.41 -9.21
N HIS A 41 11.82 -2.43 -10.08
CA HIS A 41 12.25 -2.28 -11.47
C HIS A 41 11.17 -2.58 -12.50
N ILE A 42 9.97 -3.01 -12.08
CA ILE A 42 8.84 -3.18 -13.00
C ILE A 42 8.29 -1.82 -13.44
N ARG A 43 7.67 -1.80 -14.63
CA ARG A 43 7.17 -0.57 -15.28
C ARG A 43 5.65 -0.50 -15.34
N ILE A 44 4.99 -1.63 -15.07
CA ILE A 44 3.55 -1.70 -14.97
C ILE A 44 3.08 -1.18 -13.60
N PRO A 45 1.84 -0.67 -13.50
CA PRO A 45 1.33 -0.10 -12.27
C PRO A 45 1.40 -1.05 -11.07
N ILE A 46 1.86 -0.53 -9.93
CA ILE A 46 1.82 -1.25 -8.65
C ILE A 46 0.68 -0.70 -7.79
N VAL A 47 -0.12 -1.61 -7.24
CA VAL A 47 -1.18 -1.33 -6.28
C VAL A 47 -0.75 -1.88 -4.92
N SER A 48 -0.37 -1.01 -3.99
CA SER A 48 0.00 -1.42 -2.63
C SER A 48 -1.21 -1.44 -1.71
N LEU A 49 -1.35 -2.55 -0.99
CA LEU A 49 -2.35 -2.69 0.05
C LEU A 49 -1.78 -2.21 1.39
N ASP A 50 -2.49 -1.28 1.98
CA ASP A 50 -2.27 -0.71 3.30
C ASP A 50 -1.01 0.15 3.48
N VAL A 51 0.16 -0.46 3.38
CA VAL A 51 1.48 0.17 3.46
C VAL A 51 2.31 -0.39 2.30
N PRO A 52 2.91 0.45 1.44
CA PRO A 52 3.79 -0.05 0.39
C PRO A 52 4.93 -0.88 0.96
N SER A 53 5.16 -2.07 0.42
CA SER A 53 6.16 -2.95 1.00
C SER A 53 7.56 -2.32 0.95
N GLY A 54 8.25 -2.42 2.08
CA GLY A 54 9.52 -1.75 2.34
C GLY A 54 9.40 -0.29 2.79
N TRP A 55 8.21 0.15 3.18
CA TRP A 55 8.01 1.41 3.90
C TRP A 55 7.81 1.11 5.39
N ALA A 56 8.48 1.88 6.25
CA ALA A 56 8.10 1.97 7.65
C ALA A 56 6.72 2.65 7.76
N ALA A 57 5.84 2.11 8.60
CA ALA A 57 4.52 2.67 8.87
C ALA A 57 4.60 4.12 9.39
N GLU A 58 5.65 4.41 10.16
CA GLU A 58 6.01 5.73 10.67
C GLU A 58 7.11 6.41 9.79
N ALA A 59 7.22 7.73 9.86
CA ALA A 59 8.20 8.54 9.13
C ALA A 59 9.65 8.03 9.31
N GLY A 60 10.25 7.40 8.28
CA GLY A 60 11.64 6.94 8.42
C GLY A 60 12.29 6.06 7.34
N GLY A 61 11.59 5.67 6.26
CA GLY A 61 12.17 4.77 5.24
C GLY A 61 12.18 5.37 3.84
N SER A 62 13.34 5.37 3.16
CA SER A 62 13.53 5.80 1.77
C SER A 62 13.82 4.64 0.80
N GLY A 63 13.59 3.39 1.24
CA GLY A 63 14.09 2.19 0.57
C GLY A 63 13.06 1.31 -0.11
N GLY A 64 11.75 1.57 0.01
CA GLY A 64 10.71 0.68 -0.48
C GLY A 64 10.33 0.84 -1.96
N ILE A 65 9.24 0.19 -2.37
CA ILE A 65 8.69 0.33 -3.72
C ILE A 65 7.96 1.68 -3.88
N SER A 66 7.67 2.08 -5.12
CA SER A 66 6.92 3.30 -5.44
C SER A 66 5.63 2.94 -6.17
N PRO A 67 4.50 2.77 -5.45
CA PRO A 67 3.26 2.34 -6.07
C PRO A 67 2.54 3.48 -6.79
N ASP A 68 1.80 3.11 -7.83
CA ASP A 68 0.88 4.01 -8.54
C ASP A 68 -0.43 4.19 -7.80
N VAL A 69 -0.85 3.17 -7.05
CA VAL A 69 -2.07 3.17 -6.27
C VAL A 69 -1.79 2.69 -4.86
N LEU A 70 -2.28 3.43 -3.88
CA LEU A 70 -2.28 3.03 -2.47
C LEU A 70 -3.72 2.79 -2.01
N VAL A 71 -3.98 1.64 -1.38
CA VAL A 71 -5.28 1.32 -0.76
C VAL A 71 -5.09 1.18 0.74
N SER A 72 -5.30 2.25 1.49
CA SER A 72 -5.23 2.21 2.95
C SER A 72 -6.41 1.43 3.54
N LEU A 73 -6.13 0.55 4.50
CA LEU A 73 -7.15 -0.27 5.15
C LEU A 73 -7.56 0.36 6.48
N ALA A 74 -8.87 0.49 6.69
CA ALA A 74 -9.54 1.15 7.82
C ALA A 74 -9.25 2.66 7.92
N ALA A 75 -7.99 3.06 8.00
CA ALA A 75 -7.54 4.44 7.96
C ALA A 75 -6.12 4.53 7.36
N PRO A 76 -5.77 5.63 6.67
CA PRO A 76 -4.41 5.87 6.20
C PRO A 76 -3.38 5.90 7.33
N LYS A 77 -2.26 5.21 7.13
CA LYS A 77 -1.09 5.26 8.03
C LYS A 77 -0.32 6.56 7.83
N GLU A 78 0.54 6.90 8.79
CA GLU A 78 1.38 8.11 8.70
C GLU A 78 2.25 8.09 7.43
N CYS A 79 2.77 6.93 7.05
CA CYS A 79 3.56 6.76 5.83
C CYS A 79 2.82 7.17 4.55
N ALA A 80 1.50 7.07 4.51
CA ALA A 80 0.70 7.45 3.34
C ALA A 80 0.82 8.96 3.01
N ARG A 81 1.25 9.80 3.96
CA ARG A 81 1.57 11.22 3.69
C ARG A 81 2.70 11.40 2.68
N ARG A 82 3.55 10.39 2.49
CA ARG A 82 4.66 10.37 1.52
C ARG A 82 4.24 9.79 0.17
N PHE A 83 3.00 9.33 0.04
CA PHE A 83 2.51 8.75 -1.21
C PHE A 83 2.43 9.82 -2.30
N LEU A 84 3.10 9.56 -3.43
CA LEU A 84 3.16 10.43 -4.60
C LEU A 84 2.60 9.75 -5.86
N GLY A 85 1.91 8.61 -5.69
CA GLY A 85 1.30 7.89 -6.79
C GLY A 85 0.04 8.59 -7.32
N ARG A 86 -0.63 7.94 -8.26
CA ARG A 86 -1.75 8.51 -9.01
C ARG A 86 -3.07 8.46 -8.28
N HIS A 87 -3.31 7.42 -7.48
CA HIS A 87 -4.59 7.21 -6.80
C HIS A 87 -4.40 6.72 -5.37
N HIS A 88 -5.09 7.35 -4.43
CA HIS A 88 -5.14 6.90 -3.04
C HIS A 88 -6.60 6.58 -2.69
N PHE A 89 -6.82 5.39 -2.17
CA PHE A 89 -8.12 4.94 -1.69
C PHE A 89 -8.06 4.57 -0.22
N VAL A 90 -9.19 4.67 0.46
CA VAL A 90 -9.43 3.99 1.73
C VAL A 90 -10.48 2.91 1.54
N ALA A 91 -10.18 1.73 2.05
CA ALA A 91 -11.07 0.58 2.09
C ALA A 91 -11.31 0.15 3.54
N GLY A 92 -12.36 -0.61 3.79
CA GLY A 92 -12.66 -1.12 5.14
C GLY A 92 -13.73 -0.32 5.86
N ARG A 93 -14.91 -0.23 5.23
CA ARG A 93 -16.13 0.35 5.80
C ARG A 93 -16.75 -0.55 6.88
N PHE A 94 -16.00 -0.80 7.94
CA PHE A 94 -16.43 -1.64 9.08
C PHE A 94 -16.09 -1.01 10.44
N LEU A 95 -15.40 0.13 10.47
CA LEU A 95 -15.05 0.80 11.72
C LEU A 95 -16.31 1.34 12.42
N PRO A 96 -16.59 0.92 13.67
CA PRO A 96 -17.70 1.47 14.44
C PRO A 96 -17.52 2.96 14.70
N TYR A 97 -18.63 3.70 14.81
CA TYR A 97 -18.63 5.15 15.06
C TYR A 97 -17.79 5.54 16.29
N ASP A 98 -17.89 4.77 17.38
CA ASP A 98 -17.15 5.06 18.62
C ASP A 98 -15.64 4.92 18.44
N VAL A 99 -15.18 4.00 17.59
CA VAL A 99 -13.76 3.85 17.24
C VAL A 99 -13.31 5.04 16.40
N GLN A 100 -14.09 5.45 15.39
CA GLN A 100 -13.78 6.60 14.56
C GLN A 100 -13.65 7.89 15.40
N ARG A 101 -14.55 8.09 16.37
CA ARG A 101 -14.51 9.23 17.29
C ARG A 101 -13.34 9.16 18.25
N LYS A 102 -13.11 8.00 18.88
CA LYS A 102 -12.04 7.83 19.89
C LYS A 102 -10.66 8.14 19.32
N PHE A 103 -10.43 7.78 18.06
CA PHE A 103 -9.14 7.98 17.38
C PHE A 103 -9.15 9.14 16.38
N GLU A 104 -10.20 9.97 16.38
CA GLU A 104 -10.33 11.15 15.50
C GLU A 104 -10.07 10.85 14.02
N LEU A 105 -10.53 9.67 13.55
CA LEU A 105 -10.18 9.15 12.21
C LEU A 105 -10.84 9.95 11.08
N ASN A 106 -11.98 10.59 11.34
CA ASN A 106 -12.73 11.42 10.40
C ASN A 106 -12.75 10.87 8.95
N PRO A 107 -13.18 9.60 8.73
CA PRO A 107 -13.12 9.01 7.41
C PRO A 107 -14.05 9.73 6.43
N PRO A 108 -13.73 9.76 5.13
CA PRO A 108 -14.63 10.27 4.10
C PRO A 108 -15.94 9.47 4.05
N GLU A 109 -16.98 10.08 3.49
CA GLU A 109 -18.24 9.41 3.25
C GLU A 109 -18.12 8.38 2.13
N TYR A 110 -18.48 7.13 2.41
CA TYR A 110 -18.54 6.07 1.40
C TYR A 110 -19.84 6.21 0.58
N PRO A 111 -19.78 6.41 -0.75
CA PRO A 111 -20.97 6.56 -1.57
C PRO A 111 -21.87 5.33 -1.51
N GLY A 112 -23.16 5.52 -1.20
CA GLY A 112 -24.15 4.44 -1.21
C GLY A 112 -23.70 3.20 -0.41
N THR A 113 -23.49 2.09 -1.10
CA THR A 113 -23.04 0.80 -0.54
C THR A 113 -21.57 0.48 -0.85
N GLU A 114 -20.80 1.43 -1.36
CA GLU A 114 -19.38 1.23 -1.67
C GLU A 114 -18.58 0.88 -0.41
N CYS A 115 -17.57 0.03 -0.60
CA CYS A 115 -16.64 -0.41 0.44
C CYS A 115 -15.24 0.18 0.31
N VAL A 116 -15.05 1.03 -0.71
CA VAL A 116 -13.83 1.77 -1.03
C VAL A 116 -14.22 3.19 -1.44
N VAL A 117 -13.39 4.18 -1.09
CA VAL A 117 -13.57 5.57 -1.51
C VAL A 117 -12.22 6.21 -1.81
N ALA A 118 -12.17 7.06 -2.83
CA ALA A 118 -10.98 7.83 -3.19
C ALA A 118 -10.73 8.94 -2.16
N LEU A 119 -9.46 9.16 -1.83
CA LEU A 119 -8.99 10.24 -0.95
C LEU A 119 -8.49 11.45 -1.75
#